data_AF-A0A6B9G2W9-F1
#
_entry.id   AF-A0A6B9G2W9-F1
#
_cell.length_a   1.000
_cell.length_b   1.000
_cell.length_c   1.000
_cell.angle_alpha   90.00
_cell.angle_beta   90.00
_cell.angle_gamma   90.00
#
_symmetry.space_group_name_H-M   'P 1'
#
loop_
_entity.id
_entity.type
_entity.pdbx_description
1 polymer ?
#
loop_
_entity_poly.entity_id
_entity_poly.type
_entity_poly.pdbx_seq_one_letter_code
_entity_poly.pdbx_strand_id
1 'polypeptide(L)'
;MKDYYKIDLEIFMQSNRPLIAEIKSKAPVYADDMGMDEVQYINREIKRAHLEYVESLGVKDPYEYYITQHEEDRYLGDQLIAQHRKALHSNS
;
A
#
# COMPACT_ATOMS: atom_id res chain seq x y z
N MET A 1 -0.27 -6.36 16.38
CA MET A 1 -1.30 -5.72 15.54
C MET A 1 -1.04 -6.12 14.09
N LYS A 2 -2.07 -6.44 13.32
CA LYS A 2 -1.89 -6.79 11.89
C LYS A 2 -1.37 -5.57 11.14
N ASP A 3 -0.50 -5.80 10.16
CA ASP A 3 -0.10 -4.77 9.20
C ASP A 3 -1.04 -4.84 7.99
N TYR A 4 -2.17 -4.16 8.09
CA TYR A 4 -3.22 -4.19 7.07
C TYR A 4 -2.73 -3.67 5.71
N TYR A 5 -1.80 -2.71 5.71
CA TYR A 5 -1.17 -2.22 4.50
C TYR A 5 -0.34 -3.32 3.83
N LYS A 6 0.47 -4.05 4.60
CA LYS A 6 1.27 -5.15 4.06
C LYS A 6 0.40 -6.26 3.49
N ILE A 7 -0.71 -6.61 4.16
CA ILE A 7 -1.67 -7.62 3.67
C ILE A 7 -2.24 -7.18 2.32
N ASP A 8 -2.72 -5.93 2.22
CA ASP A 8 -3.30 -5.39 0.98
C ASP A 8 -2.26 -5.34 -0.15
N LEU A 9 -1.03 -4.92 0.16
CA LEU A 9 0.07 -4.86 -0.80
C LEU A 9 0.43 -6.24 -1.34
N GLU A 10 0.47 -7.27 -0.49
CA GLU A 10 0.76 -8.64 -0.91
C GLU A 10 -0.34 -9.18 -1.85
N ILE A 11 -1.61 -8.91 -1.54
CA ILE A 11 -2.75 -9.27 -2.39
C ILE A 11 -2.68 -8.52 -3.73
N PHE A 12 -2.36 -7.22 -3.70
CA PHE A 12 -2.16 -6.41 -4.91
C PHE A 12 -1.07 -7.01 -5.80
N MET A 13 0.09 -7.35 -5.24
CA MET A 13 1.19 -7.96 -5.98
C MET A 13 0.82 -9.32 -6.59
N GLN A 14 0.06 -10.14 -5.84
CA GLN A 14 -0.40 -11.44 -6.33
C GLN A 14 -1.41 -11.32 -7.47
N SER A 15 -2.26 -10.29 -7.44
CA SER A 15 -3.28 -10.03 -8.45
C SER A 15 -2.71 -9.35 -9.69
N ASN A 16 -1.60 -8.62 -9.54
CA ASN A 16 -0.98 -7.82 -10.61
C ASN A 16 0.38 -8.37 -11.06
N ARG A 17 0.57 -9.70 -11.05
CA ARG A 17 1.86 -10.34 -11.42
C ARG A 17 2.49 -9.81 -12.73
N PRO A 18 1.74 -9.56 -13.83
CA PRO A 18 2.33 -9.01 -15.05
C PRO A 18 2.97 -7.63 -14.83
N LEU A 19 2.29 -6.73 -14.12
CA LEU A 19 2.82 -5.41 -13.76
C LEU A 19 4.07 -5.53 -12.88
N ILE A 20 4.04 -6.42 -11.89
CA ILE A 20 5.20 -6.66 -11.01
C ILE A 20 6.40 -7.18 -11.82
N ALA A 21 6.17 -8.05 -12.82
CA ALA A 21 7.21 -8.54 -13.71
C ALA A 21 7.79 -7.42 -14.58
N GLU A 22 6.95 -6.50 -15.06
CA GLU A 22 7.39 -5.33 -15.83
C GLU A 22 8.21 -4.36 -14.99
N ILE A 23 7.81 -4.09 -13.75
CA ILE A 23 8.61 -3.25 -12.83
C ILE A 23 9.99 -3.87 -12.61
N LYS A 24 10.05 -5.19 -12.39
CA LYS A 24 11.30 -5.92 -12.18
C LYS A 24 12.20 -5.93 -13.41
N SER A 25 11.64 -6.06 -14.62
CA SER A 25 12.46 -6.07 -15.85
C SER A 25 13.09 -4.71 -16.15
N LYS A 26 12.46 -3.63 -15.67
CA LYS A 26 12.95 -2.25 -15.79
C LYS A 26 14.01 -1.89 -14.73
N ALA A 27 13.98 -2.55 -13.57
CA ALA A 27 14.82 -2.19 -12.43
C ALA A 27 16.32 -2.04 -12.73
N PRO A 28 17.00 -2.93 -13.49
CA PRO A 28 18.44 -2.80 -13.72
C PRO A 28 18.86 -1.51 -14.43
N VAL A 29 17.99 -0.95 -15.27
CA VAL A 29 18.28 0.29 -16.00
C VAL A 29 17.88 1.51 -15.17
N TYR A 30 16.64 1.54 -14.69
CA TYR A 30 16.12 2.74 -14.02
C TYR A 30 16.66 2.90 -12.59
N ALA A 31 17.06 1.83 -11.91
CA ALA A 31 17.69 1.95 -10.60
C ALA A 31 19.05 2.66 -10.71
N ASP A 32 19.85 2.30 -11.72
CA ASP A 32 21.15 2.93 -12.00
C ASP A 32 20.98 4.41 -12.38
N ASP A 33 20.07 4.72 -13.31
CA ASP A 33 19.76 6.11 -13.72
C ASP A 33 19.35 6.99 -12.54
N MET A 34 18.73 6.41 -11.51
CA MET A 34 18.28 7.12 -10.32
C MET A 34 19.25 7.02 -9.14
N GLY A 35 20.41 6.37 -9.30
CA GLY A 35 21.40 6.18 -8.25
C GLY A 35 20.89 5.39 -7.04
N MET A 36 19.99 4.42 -7.27
CA MET A 36 19.39 3.57 -6.23
C MET A 36 19.67 2.09 -6.48
N ASP A 37 19.53 1.27 -5.44
CA ASP A 37 19.57 -0.18 -5.57
C ASP A 37 18.30 -0.72 -6.27
N GLU A 38 18.43 -1.81 -7.02
CA GLU A 38 17.31 -2.41 -7.75
C GLU A 38 16.13 -2.77 -6.83
N VAL A 39 16.40 -3.28 -5.62
CA VAL A 39 15.35 -3.63 -4.65
C VAL A 39 14.66 -2.37 -4.14
N GLN A 40 15.40 -1.27 -3.97
CA GLN A 40 14.82 0.02 -3.59
C GLN A 40 13.90 0.56 -4.69
N TYR A 41 14.34 0.50 -5.96
CA TYR A 41 13.52 0.89 -7.11
C TYR A 41 12.25 0.06 -7.19
N ILE A 42 12.37 -1.27 -7.15
CA ILE A 42 11.22 -2.19 -7.24
C ILE A 42 10.23 -1.89 -6.12
N ASN A 43 10.71 -1.75 -4.87
CA ASN A 43 9.83 -1.43 -3.75
C ASN A 43 9.14 -0.08 -3.94
N ARG A 44 9.86 0.95 -4.40
CA ARG A 44 9.27 2.27 -4.66
C ARG A 44 8.16 2.20 -5.70
N GLU A 45 8.41 1.56 -6.83
CA GLU A 45 7.44 1.50 -7.92
C GLU A 45 6.23 0.63 -7.57
N ILE A 46 6.42 -0.48 -6.85
CA ILE A 46 5.30 -1.31 -6.37
C ILE A 46 4.42 -0.51 -5.39
N LYS A 47 5.03 0.20 -4.43
CA LYS A 47 4.28 1.03 -3.48
C LYS A 47 3.51 2.14 -4.18
N ARG A 48 4.12 2.77 -5.18
CA ARG A 48 3.48 3.80 -5.99
C ARG A 48 2.29 3.25 -6.77
N ALA A 49 2.47 2.15 -7.50
CA ALA A 49 1.39 1.52 -8.27
C ALA A 49 0.24 1.07 -7.37
N HIS A 50 0.54 0.57 -6.16
CA HIS A 50 -0.46 0.21 -5.17
C HIS A 50 -1.25 1.43 -4.68
N LEU A 51 -0.58 2.54 -4.39
CA LEU A 51 -1.24 3.79 -4.01
C LEU A 51 -2.13 4.33 -5.13
N GLU A 52 -1.62 4.38 -6.36
CA GLU A 52 -2.40 4.80 -7.55
C GLU A 52 -3.63 3.90 -7.75
N TYR A 53 -3.50 2.59 -7.51
CA TYR A 53 -4.64 1.67 -7.53
C TYR A 53 -5.67 2.01 -6.45
N VAL A 54 -5.25 2.20 -5.19
CA VAL A 54 -6.17 2.56 -4.09
C VAL A 54 -6.86 3.90 -4.36
N GLU A 55 -6.13 4.90 -4.86
CA GLU A 55 -6.69 6.20 -5.26
C GLU A 55 -7.73 6.03 -6.39
N SER A 56 -7.49 5.14 -7.36
CA SER A 56 -8.43 4.88 -8.45
C SER A 56 -9.78 4.28 -7.99
N LEU A 57 -9.81 3.66 -6.80
CA LEU A 57 -11.04 3.16 -6.18
C LEU A 57 -11.88 4.28 -5.52
N GLY A 58 -11.40 5.53 -5.54
CA GLY A 58 -12.05 6.66 -4.86
C GLY A 58 -11.92 6.64 -3.34
N VAL A 59 -10.95 5.88 -2.82
CA VAL A 59 -10.65 5.79 -1.38
C VAL A 59 -10.06 7.11 -0.90
N LYS A 60 -10.68 7.71 0.12
CA LYS A 60 -10.23 8.96 0.74
C LYS A 60 -9.15 8.75 1.79
N ASP A 61 -9.27 7.66 2.55
CA ASP A 61 -8.34 7.30 3.60
C ASP A 61 -7.87 5.84 3.37
N PRO A 62 -6.65 5.67 2.83
CA PRO A 62 -6.09 4.34 2.60
C PRO A 62 -5.98 3.50 3.88
N TYR A 63 -5.70 4.11 5.04
CA TYR A 63 -5.58 3.38 6.30
C TYR A 63 -6.92 2.74 6.70
N GLU A 64 -8.00 3.52 6.63
CA GLU A 64 -9.35 3.01 6.91
C GLU A 64 -9.77 1.94 5.90
N TYR A 65 -9.42 2.13 4.63
CA TYR A 65 -9.67 1.14 3.58
C TYR A 65 -8.97 -0.18 3.89
N TYR A 66 -7.68 -0.19 4.24
CA TYR A 66 -6.95 -1.43 4.53
C TYR A 66 -7.55 -2.18 5.72
N ILE A 67 -7.97 -1.48 6.78
CA ILE A 67 -8.64 -2.11 7.92
C ILE A 67 -9.99 -2.72 7.47
N THR A 68 -10.78 -1.96 6.72
CA THR A 68 -12.11 -2.39 6.29
C THR A 68 -12.04 -3.64 5.41
N GLN A 69 -10.98 -3.78 4.60
CA GLN A 69 -10.80 -4.95 3.74
C GLN A 69 -10.29 -6.19 4.49
N HIS A 70 -9.42 -6.01 5.50
CA HIS A 70 -8.60 -7.11 6.04
C HIS A 70 -8.80 -7.40 7.53
N GLU A 71 -9.61 -6.61 8.24
CA GLU A 71 -10.04 -6.95 9.60
C GLU A 71 -11.40 -7.66 9.60
N GLU A 72 -11.41 -8.88 10.13
CA GLU A 72 -12.61 -9.71 10.22
C GLU A 72 -13.43 -9.36 11.46
N ASP A 73 -12.75 -8.96 12.56
CA ASP A 73 -13.41 -8.46 13.76
C ASP A 73 -13.87 -7.01 13.55
N ARG A 74 -15.16 -6.85 13.21
CA ARG A 74 -15.77 -5.53 12.98
C ARG A 74 -15.61 -4.58 14.15
N TYR A 75 -15.72 -5.07 15.39
CA TYR A 75 -15.60 -4.21 16.56
C TYR A 75 -14.18 -3.67 16.71
N LEU A 76 -13.18 -4.54 16.53
CA LEU A 76 -11.79 -4.12 16.50
C LEU A 76 -11.54 -3.14 15.34
N GLY A 77 -12.04 -3.44 14.14
CA GLY A 77 -11.90 -2.57 12.97
C GLY A 77 -12.41 -1.15 13.22
N ASP A 78 -13.62 -1.03 13.76
CA ASP A 78 -14.24 0.26 14.11
C ASP A 78 -13.40 1.02 15.17
N GLN A 79 -12.86 0.31 16.17
CA GLN A 79 -12.00 0.93 17.18
C GLN A 79 -10.71 1.51 16.59
N LEU A 80 -10.07 0.78 15.68
CA LEU A 80 -8.83 1.21 15.03
C LEU A 80 -9.04 2.42 14.13
N ILE A 81 -10.13 2.42 13.35
CA ILE A 81 -10.53 3.56 12.53
C ILE A 81 -10.82 4.79 13.40
N ALA A 82 -11.57 4.61 14.49
CA ALA A 82 -11.86 5.71 15.41
C ALA A 82 -10.58 6.27 16.06
N GLN A 83 -9.61 5.42 16.42
CA GLN A 83 -8.32 5.84 16.95
C GLN A 83 -7.51 6.64 15.91
N HIS A 84 -7.49 6.18 14.65
CA HIS A 84 -6.80 6.86 13.56
C HIS A 84 -7.35 8.27 13.32
N ARG A 85 -8.68 8.39 13.15
CA ARG A 85 -9.35 9.69 12.98
C ARG A 85 -9.03 10.65 14.12
N LYS A 86 -9.05 10.18 15.37
CA LYS A 86 -8.68 11.00 16.55
C LYS A 86 -7.23 11.48 16.48
N ALA A 87 -6.30 10.63 16.05
CA ALA A 87 -4.89 10.98 15.93
C ALA A 87 -4.66 12.05 14.84
N LEU A 88 -5.38 11.99 13.73
CA LEU A 88 -5.34 13.02 12.69
C LEU A 88 -5.83 14.38 13.20
N HIS A 89 -6.93 14.39 13.95
CA HIS A 89 -7.50 15.62 14.52
C HIS A 89 -6.70 16.19 15.69
N SER A 90 -5.99 15.36 16.44
CA SER A 90 -5.19 15.79 17.60
C SER A 90 -3.84 16.42 17.19
N ASN A 91 -3.41 16.21 15.95
CA ASN A 91 -2.23 16.84 15.35
C ASN A 91 -2.58 18.07 14.49
N SER A 92 -3.85 18.53 14.52
CA SER A 92 -4.35 19.71 13.80
C SER A 92 -4.38 20.95 14.70
#